data_AF-A0A2K9CPB2-F1
#
_entry.id   AF-A0A2K9CPB2-F1
#
_cell.length_a   1.000
_cell.length_b   1.000
_cell.length_c   1.000
_cell.angle_alpha   90.00
_cell.angle_beta   90.00
_cell.angle_gamma   90.00
#
_symmetry.space_group_name_H-M   'P 1'
#
loop_
_entity.id
_entity.type
_entity.pdbx_description
1 polymer ?
#
loop_
_entity_poly.entity_id
_entity_poly.type
_entity_poly.pdbx_seq_one_letter_code
_entity_poly.pdbx_strand_id
1 'polypeptide(L)'
;MNDLDVSDFNKSRSFLLGWSILVFCLWFFGADLTAFKLLGNEIKLTKNVSEVWLLLGCANAYLWFRYLQLVPKGGFNFDGDMNEVYDDVLRSWVAIRLVFFDRWRIKYQQHKLNGFKVKIYKSAAVMRRFNVVSKGAAVQAHRLNLSDRAAMDVSYLYQVTLEKGGTNEGWGFGISVQPNAFFAAALKAIAFIKGVFVVPWFTTYLLPVMVGAGATILAIDQWWLINS
;
A
#
# COMPACT_ATOMS: atom_id res chain seq x y z
N MET A 1 1.51 22.10 -14.13
CA MET A 1 1.78 20.76 -14.68
C MET A 1 1.23 20.80 -16.09
N ASN A 2 2.08 20.74 -17.12
CA ASN A 2 1.61 20.85 -18.50
C ASN A 2 0.87 19.56 -18.86
N ASP A 3 -0.27 19.66 -19.55
CA ASP A 3 -1.03 18.50 -20.04
C ASP A 3 -0.17 17.56 -20.92
N LEU A 4 0.91 18.10 -21.50
CA LEU A 4 1.93 17.37 -22.25
C LEU A 4 2.65 16.29 -21.40
N ASP A 5 2.97 16.59 -20.13
CA ASP A 5 3.71 15.67 -19.26
C ASP A 5 2.86 14.44 -18.88
N VAL A 6 1.55 14.64 -18.69
CA VAL A 6 0.58 13.59 -18.34
C VAL A 6 0.36 12.65 -19.53
N SER A 7 0.28 13.21 -20.74
CA SER A 7 0.14 12.44 -21.99
C SER A 7 1.35 11.55 -22.24
N ASP A 8 2.56 12.09 -22.10
CA ASP A 8 3.81 11.35 -22.33
C ASP A 8 4.04 10.23 -21.30
N PHE A 9 3.70 10.48 -20.03
CA PHE A 9 3.75 9.44 -19.00
C PHE A 9 2.80 8.26 -19.33
N ASN A 10 1.54 8.55 -19.64
CA ASN A 10 0.56 7.52 -19.98
C ASN A 10 0.98 6.71 -21.22
N LYS A 11 1.57 7.38 -22.21
CA LYS A 11 2.11 6.74 -23.41
C LYS A 11 3.26 5.79 -23.05
N SER A 12 4.24 6.28 -22.28
CA SER A 12 5.39 5.47 -21.86
C SER A 12 4.98 4.22 -21.06
N ARG A 13 3.98 4.36 -20.18
CA ARG A 13 3.40 3.26 -19.40
C ARG A 13 2.80 2.18 -20.30
N SER A 14 1.95 2.60 -21.24
CA SER A 14 1.27 1.66 -22.15
C SER A 14 2.26 0.96 -23.09
N PHE A 15 3.29 1.68 -23.57
CA PHE A 15 4.36 1.06 -24.36
C PHE A 15 5.16 0.04 -23.57
N LEU A 16 5.58 0.38 -22.34
CA LEU A 16 6.31 -0.55 -21.48
C LEU A 16 5.48 -1.80 -21.20
N LEU A 17 4.25 -1.65 -20.72
CA LEU A 17 3.38 -2.80 -20.43
C LEU A 17 3.12 -3.65 -21.67
N GLY A 18 2.77 -3.03 -22.79
CA GLY A 18 2.50 -3.76 -24.04
C GLY A 18 3.72 -4.54 -24.53
N TRP A 19 4.90 -3.91 -24.52
CA TRP A 19 6.14 -4.55 -24.94
C TRP A 19 6.58 -5.65 -23.98
N SER A 20 6.52 -5.41 -22.68
CA SER A 20 6.88 -6.42 -21.67
C SER A 20 5.96 -7.63 -21.73
N ILE A 21 4.64 -7.43 -21.88
CA ILE A 21 3.67 -8.53 -22.05
C ILE A 21 3.99 -9.32 -23.33
N LEU A 22 4.35 -8.65 -24.43
CA LEU A 22 4.77 -9.33 -25.65
C LEU A 22 5.99 -10.22 -25.41
N VAL A 23 7.01 -9.71 -24.71
CA VAL A 23 8.20 -10.48 -24.32
C VAL A 23 7.83 -11.69 -23.45
N PHE A 24 6.94 -11.51 -22.46
CA PHE A 24 6.43 -12.62 -21.66
C PHE A 24 5.69 -13.67 -22.51
N CYS A 25 4.87 -13.24 -23.47
CA CYS A 25 4.17 -14.16 -24.38
C CYS A 25 5.16 -14.93 -25.24
N LEU A 26 6.15 -14.27 -25.84
CA LEU A 26 7.21 -14.93 -26.63
C LEU A 26 7.94 -15.98 -25.78
N TRP A 27 8.22 -15.65 -24.52
CA TRP A 27 8.91 -16.54 -23.60
C TRP A 27 8.05 -17.73 -23.21
N PHE A 28 6.79 -17.46 -22.85
CA PHE A 28 5.84 -18.48 -22.41
C PHE A 28 5.51 -19.50 -23.52
N PHE A 29 5.35 -19.03 -24.76
CA PHE A 29 5.09 -19.92 -25.89
C PHE A 29 6.35 -20.64 -26.38
N GLY A 30 7.51 -20.37 -25.77
CA GLY A 30 8.78 -20.91 -26.23
C GLY A 30 8.95 -20.64 -27.73
N ALA A 31 8.59 -19.43 -28.16
CA ALA A 31 8.57 -19.09 -29.57
C ALA A 31 9.98 -19.27 -30.11
N ASP A 32 10.19 -20.38 -30.83
CA ASP A 32 11.37 -20.59 -31.63
C ASP A 32 11.31 -19.51 -32.71
N LEU A 33 11.97 -18.38 -32.45
CA LEU A 33 12.03 -17.20 -33.31
C LEU A 33 12.70 -17.50 -34.67
N THR A 34 12.92 -18.79 -34.98
CA THR A 34 13.42 -19.31 -36.25
C THR A 34 12.44 -19.07 -37.40
N ALA A 35 11.14 -18.99 -37.15
CA ALA A 35 10.14 -18.65 -38.17
C ALA A 35 8.96 -17.83 -37.60
N PHE A 36 8.86 -16.57 -38.02
CA PHE A 36 7.70 -15.73 -37.69
C PHE A 36 6.66 -15.84 -38.82
N LYS A 37 5.47 -16.36 -38.51
CA LYS A 37 4.32 -16.39 -39.44
C LYS A 37 3.51 -15.11 -39.28
N LEU A 38 3.79 -14.12 -40.10
CA LEU A 38 2.90 -12.95 -40.24
C LEU A 38 2.15 -13.07 -41.57
N LEU A 39 0.82 -13.04 -41.53
CA LEU A 39 -0.05 -12.98 -42.72
C LEU A 39 0.16 -14.13 -43.73
N GLY A 40 0.41 -15.35 -43.24
CA GLY A 40 0.55 -16.54 -44.10
C GLY A 40 1.92 -16.68 -44.76
N ASN A 41 2.86 -15.78 -44.50
CA ASN A 41 4.23 -15.87 -44.99
C ASN A 41 5.19 -16.22 -43.85
N GLU A 42 5.96 -17.29 -44.02
CA GLU A 42 7.02 -17.70 -43.09
C GLU A 42 8.27 -16.87 -43.36
N ILE A 43 8.56 -15.89 -42.51
CA ILE A 43 9.87 -15.23 -42.53
C ILE A 43 10.79 -16.07 -41.66
N LYS A 44 11.63 -16.90 -42.31
CA LYS A 44 12.70 -17.64 -41.64
C LYS A 44 13.84 -16.69 -41.31
N LEU A 45 14.00 -16.35 -40.03
CA LEU A 45 15.16 -15.62 -39.54
C LEU A 45 16.36 -16.56 -39.61
N THR A 46 17.14 -16.45 -40.68
CA THR A 46 18.21 -17.42 -41.03
C THR A 46 19.58 -17.03 -40.46
N LYS A 47 19.73 -15.84 -39.84
CA LYS A 47 20.96 -15.38 -39.18
C LYS A 47 20.65 -14.73 -37.83
N ASN A 48 21.46 -15.06 -36.82
CA ASN A 48 21.48 -14.47 -35.46
C ASN A 48 20.17 -14.56 -34.67
N VAL A 49 19.42 -15.66 -34.81
CA VAL A 49 18.24 -15.96 -33.96
C VAL A 49 18.62 -15.98 -32.47
N SER A 50 19.86 -16.37 -32.18
CA SER A 50 20.41 -16.40 -30.82
C SER A 50 20.50 -15.03 -30.15
N GLU A 51 20.55 -13.92 -30.92
CA GLU A 51 20.68 -12.56 -30.39
C GLU A 51 19.35 -11.82 -30.25
N VAL A 52 18.25 -12.39 -30.77
CA VAL A 52 16.93 -11.72 -30.76
C VAL A 52 16.44 -11.48 -29.34
N TRP A 53 16.68 -12.42 -28.43
CA TRP A 53 16.37 -12.28 -27.01
C TRP A 53 17.12 -11.14 -26.34
N LEU A 54 18.40 -10.94 -26.70
CA LEU A 54 19.19 -9.81 -26.20
C LEU A 54 18.63 -8.48 -26.72
N LEU A 55 18.29 -8.40 -28.00
CA LEU A 55 17.67 -7.20 -28.59
C LEU A 55 16.33 -6.87 -27.92
N LEU A 56 15.48 -7.87 -27.67
CA LEU A 56 14.22 -7.71 -26.94
C LEU A 56 14.46 -7.21 -25.51
N GLY A 57 15.46 -7.79 -24.82
CA GLY A 57 15.87 -7.38 -23.48
C GLY A 57 16.37 -5.94 -23.42
N CYS A 58 17.23 -5.53 -24.35
CA CYS A 58 17.75 -4.17 -24.50
C CYS A 58 16.63 -3.16 -24.82
N ALA A 59 15.72 -3.50 -25.74
CA ALA A 59 14.58 -2.65 -26.07
C ALA A 59 13.65 -2.47 -24.87
N ASN A 60 13.34 -3.56 -24.15
CA ASN A 60 12.50 -3.51 -22.96
C ASN A 60 13.19 -2.75 -21.81
N ALA A 61 14.51 -2.92 -21.64
CA ALA A 61 15.30 -2.16 -20.66
C ALA A 61 15.27 -0.66 -20.96
N TYR A 62 15.41 -0.27 -22.23
CA TYR A 62 15.27 1.13 -22.65
C TYR A 62 13.90 1.69 -22.30
N LEU A 63 12.81 0.98 -22.60
CA LEU A 63 11.44 1.40 -22.25
C LEU A 63 11.26 1.49 -20.73
N TRP A 64 11.85 0.58 -19.97
CA TRP A 64 11.81 0.57 -18.51
C TRP A 64 12.52 1.79 -17.92
N PHE A 65 13.74 2.10 -18.39
CA PHE A 65 14.45 3.32 -17.99
C PHE A 65 13.70 4.59 -18.41
N ARG A 66 13.13 4.61 -19.63
CA ARG A 66 12.35 5.75 -20.12
C ARG A 66 11.11 6.00 -19.25
N TYR A 67 10.45 4.93 -18.82
CA TYR A 67 9.33 5.03 -17.88
C TYR A 67 9.79 5.63 -16.55
N LEU A 68 10.88 5.12 -15.95
CA LEU A 68 11.42 5.65 -14.69
C LEU A 68 11.79 7.15 -14.76
N GLN A 69 12.27 7.64 -15.91
CA GLN A 69 12.56 9.05 -16.14
C GLN A 69 11.30 9.93 -16.20
N LEU A 70 10.18 9.39 -16.71
CA LEU A 70 8.93 10.11 -16.92
C LEU A 70 7.95 9.99 -15.73
N VAL A 71 8.23 9.11 -14.77
CA VAL A 71 7.41 9.00 -13.55
C VAL A 71 7.43 10.35 -12.82
N PRO A 72 6.25 10.92 -12.51
CA PRO A 72 6.19 12.19 -11.78
C PRO A 72 6.86 12.06 -10.41
N LYS A 73 7.48 13.15 -9.92
CA LYS A 73 8.14 13.16 -8.61
C LYS A 73 7.17 12.74 -7.51
N GLY A 74 7.50 11.67 -6.81
CA GLY A 74 6.65 11.10 -5.76
C GLY A 74 5.57 10.12 -6.24
N GLY A 75 5.55 9.71 -7.52
CA GLY A 75 4.61 8.69 -8.02
C GLY A 75 4.72 7.33 -7.31
N PHE A 76 5.90 7.01 -6.77
CA PHE A 76 6.11 5.81 -5.94
C PHE A 76 5.69 5.99 -4.46
N ASN A 77 5.30 7.19 -4.06
CA ASN A 77 4.70 7.41 -2.75
C ASN A 77 3.18 7.22 -2.84
N PHE A 78 2.55 6.90 -1.71
CA PHE A 78 1.09 6.81 -1.65
C PHE A 78 0.47 8.15 -2.04
N ASP A 79 -0.38 8.12 -3.06
CA ASP A 79 -1.18 9.25 -3.50
C ASP A 79 -2.34 9.51 -2.53
N GLY A 80 -3.22 10.47 -2.86
CA GLY A 80 -4.36 10.82 -2.01
C GLY A 80 -5.24 9.60 -1.71
N ASP A 81 -5.63 8.88 -2.76
CA ASP A 81 -6.52 7.72 -2.67
C ASP A 81 -5.90 6.59 -1.85
N MET A 82 -4.62 6.31 -2.05
CA MET A 82 -3.90 5.29 -1.27
C MET A 82 -3.76 5.69 0.21
N ASN A 83 -3.61 6.99 0.47
CA ASN A 83 -3.63 7.51 1.83
C ASN A 83 -5.01 7.39 2.48
N GLU A 84 -6.10 7.51 1.73
CA GLU A 84 -7.46 7.25 2.24
C GLU A 84 -7.67 5.78 2.57
N VAL A 85 -7.20 4.86 1.73
CA VAL A 85 -7.22 3.42 2.02
C VAL A 85 -6.45 3.12 3.30
N TYR A 86 -5.27 3.74 3.47
CA TYR A 86 -4.49 3.56 4.69
C TYR A 86 -5.20 4.12 5.92
N ASP A 87 -5.81 5.29 5.80
CA ASP A 87 -6.62 5.91 6.85
C ASP A 87 -7.83 5.05 7.26
N ASP A 88 -8.47 4.39 6.30
CA ASP A 88 -9.58 3.48 6.56
C ASP A 88 -9.13 2.20 7.26
N VAL A 89 -7.99 1.63 6.87
CA VAL A 89 -7.37 0.50 7.58
C VAL A 89 -7.05 0.88 9.03
N LEU A 90 -6.50 2.08 9.25
CA LEU A 90 -6.27 2.60 10.60
C LEU A 90 -7.58 2.71 11.38
N ARG A 91 -8.67 3.21 10.78
CA ARG A 91 -9.99 3.34 11.45
C ARG A 91 -10.57 1.99 11.84
N SER A 92 -10.54 1.02 10.93
CA SER A 92 -10.96 -0.35 11.21
C SER A 92 -10.15 -0.93 12.37
N TRP A 93 -8.85 -0.64 12.44
CA TRP A 93 -8.04 -1.07 13.57
C TRP A 93 -8.45 -0.41 14.89
N VAL A 94 -8.73 0.90 14.95
CA VAL A 94 -9.25 1.57 16.16
C VAL A 94 -10.48 0.83 16.68
N ALA A 95 -11.42 0.54 15.77
CA ALA A 95 -12.66 -0.12 16.12
C ALA A 95 -12.43 -1.54 16.67
N ILE A 96 -11.56 -2.32 16.03
CA ILE A 96 -11.17 -3.66 16.50
C ILE A 96 -10.51 -3.55 17.88
N ARG A 97 -9.58 -2.62 18.06
CA ARG A 97 -8.86 -2.45 19.33
C ARG A 97 -9.80 -2.08 20.47
N LEU A 98 -10.73 -1.15 20.23
CA LEU A 98 -11.75 -0.78 21.19
C LEU A 98 -12.60 -1.98 21.62
N VAL A 99 -13.10 -2.74 20.65
CA VAL A 99 -13.99 -3.87 20.94
C VAL A 99 -13.25 -4.97 21.72
N PHE A 100 -12.00 -5.27 21.35
CA PHE A 100 -11.27 -6.40 21.93
C PHE A 100 -10.47 -6.03 23.18
N PHE A 101 -9.67 -4.96 23.15
CA PHE A 101 -8.75 -4.65 24.26
C PHE A 101 -9.44 -3.92 25.42
N ASP A 102 -10.45 -3.07 25.19
CA ASP A 102 -11.14 -2.43 26.30
C ASP A 102 -11.97 -3.43 27.10
N ARG A 103 -12.65 -4.38 26.44
CA ARG A 103 -13.39 -5.45 27.14
C ARG A 103 -12.48 -6.25 28.07
N TRP A 104 -11.25 -6.52 27.63
CA TRP A 104 -10.25 -7.19 28.45
C TRP A 104 -9.75 -6.30 29.59
N ARG A 105 -9.39 -5.05 29.32
CA ARG A 105 -8.82 -4.14 30.33
C ARG A 105 -9.83 -3.74 31.41
N ILE A 106 -11.10 -3.57 31.04
CA ILE A 106 -12.22 -3.30 31.98
C ILE A 106 -12.32 -4.43 33.00
N LYS A 107 -12.24 -5.70 32.57
CA LYS A 107 -12.25 -6.86 33.49
C LYS A 107 -11.08 -6.84 34.46
N TYR A 108 -9.89 -6.44 34.02
CA TYR A 108 -8.69 -6.40 34.87
C TYR A 108 -8.67 -5.21 35.85
N GLN A 109 -9.15 -4.03 35.45
CA GLN A 109 -9.16 -2.84 36.32
C GLN A 109 -10.22 -2.91 37.42
N GLN A 110 -11.32 -3.62 37.20
CA GLN A 110 -12.32 -3.89 38.25
C GLN A 110 -11.74 -4.61 39.47
N HIS A 111 -10.62 -5.33 39.32
CA HIS A 111 -9.99 -6.07 40.40
C HIS A 111 -8.97 -5.28 41.23
N LYS A 112 -8.58 -4.05 40.84
CA LYS A 112 -7.44 -3.33 41.48
C LYS A 112 -7.81 -2.13 42.35
N LEU A 113 -9.07 -1.71 42.41
CA LEU A 113 -9.51 -0.59 43.25
C LEU A 113 -10.09 -1.14 44.56
N ASN A 114 -9.22 -1.28 45.58
CA ASN A 114 -9.61 -1.70 46.92
C ASN A 114 -10.77 -0.83 47.45
N GLY A 115 -11.93 -1.45 47.67
CA GLY A 115 -13.12 -0.84 48.31
C GLY A 115 -14.06 -0.05 47.39
N PHE A 116 -13.81 0.01 46.08
CA PHE A 116 -14.69 0.72 45.12
C PHE A 116 -15.10 -0.18 43.95
N LYS A 117 -16.40 -0.30 43.70
CA LYS A 117 -16.90 -0.96 42.48
C LYS A 117 -16.93 0.04 41.34
N VAL A 118 -15.91 0.02 40.48
CA VAL A 118 -15.89 0.81 39.25
C VAL A 118 -16.51 0.02 38.11
N LYS A 119 -17.60 0.54 37.53
CA LYS A 119 -18.23 -0.01 36.33
C LYS A 119 -17.94 0.92 35.15
N ILE A 120 -17.11 0.46 34.23
CA ILE A 120 -16.90 1.15 32.95
C ILE A 120 -18.07 0.74 32.05
N TYR A 121 -18.91 1.70 31.66
CA TYR A 121 -20.10 1.43 30.84
C TYR A 121 -19.94 1.92 29.39
N LYS A 122 -19.00 2.83 29.12
CA LYS A 122 -18.74 3.31 27.76
C LYS A 122 -17.25 3.63 27.59
N SER A 123 -16.67 3.16 26.51
CA SER A 123 -15.33 3.58 26.08
C SER A 123 -15.42 4.14 24.67
N ALA A 124 -14.58 5.12 24.39
CA ALA A 124 -14.48 5.76 23.09
C ALA A 124 -12.99 5.96 22.78
N ALA A 125 -12.50 5.38 21.69
CA ALA A 125 -11.19 5.72 21.15
C ALA A 125 -11.40 6.59 19.94
N VAL A 126 -10.63 7.66 19.92
CA VAL A 126 -10.59 8.59 18.84
C VAL A 126 -9.14 8.62 18.39
N MET A 127 -8.87 8.39 17.10
CA MET A 127 -7.52 8.67 16.63
C MET A 127 -7.20 10.13 16.90
N ARG A 128 -5.99 10.42 17.38
CA ARG A 128 -5.57 11.79 17.70
C ARG A 128 -5.79 12.76 16.50
N ARG A 129 -5.72 12.21 15.27
CA ARG A 129 -6.21 12.79 14.01
C ARG A 129 -7.54 13.56 14.10
N PHE A 130 -8.58 12.98 14.70
CA PHE A 130 -9.92 13.57 14.68
C PHE A 130 -10.08 14.76 15.64
N ASN A 131 -9.29 14.79 16.72
CA ASN A 131 -9.29 15.92 17.67
C ASN A 131 -8.48 17.13 17.15
N VAL A 132 -7.50 16.93 16.27
CA VAL A 132 -6.73 18.03 15.66
C VAL A 132 -7.50 18.65 14.48
N VAL A 133 -8.18 17.82 13.69
CA VAL A 133 -9.07 18.28 12.59
C VAL A 133 -10.31 19.02 13.15
N SER A 134 -10.87 18.60 14.30
CA SER A 134 -11.99 19.32 14.93
C SER A 134 -11.61 20.69 15.52
N LYS A 135 -10.30 20.97 15.70
CA LYS A 135 -9.77 22.24 16.22
C LYS A 135 -9.37 23.24 15.12
N GLY A 136 -9.85 23.03 13.89
CA GLY A 136 -9.71 24.02 12.80
C GLY A 136 -8.40 23.95 12.00
N ALA A 137 -7.51 23.01 12.29
CA ALA A 137 -6.32 22.76 11.48
C ALA A 137 -6.59 21.62 10.50
N ALA A 138 -6.96 21.96 9.26
CA ALA A 138 -7.11 21.02 8.16
C ALA A 138 -5.74 20.52 7.65
N VAL A 139 -4.90 20.01 8.54
CA VAL A 139 -3.65 19.34 8.15
C VAL A 139 -4.03 17.98 7.59
N GLN A 140 -3.83 17.79 6.29
CA GLN A 140 -4.08 16.52 5.62
C GLN A 140 -3.26 15.41 6.32
N ALA A 141 -3.93 14.35 6.77
CA ALA A 141 -3.39 13.32 7.66
C ALA A 141 -2.10 12.64 7.14
N HIS A 142 -1.88 12.65 5.83
CA HIS A 142 -0.70 12.08 5.18
C HIS A 142 0.59 12.88 5.35
N ARG A 143 0.53 14.12 5.87
CA ARG A 143 1.71 14.95 6.15
C ARG A 143 2.32 14.72 7.54
N LEU A 144 1.63 13.96 8.39
CA LEU A 144 2.11 13.61 9.72
C LEU A 144 3.05 12.41 9.67
N ASN A 145 4.02 12.38 10.59
CA ASN A 145 4.86 11.20 10.79
C ASN A 145 4.01 9.97 11.13
N LEU A 146 4.50 8.79 10.74
CA LEU A 146 3.80 7.52 10.93
C LEU A 146 3.36 7.29 12.40
N SER A 147 4.24 7.64 13.34
CA SER A 147 3.99 7.53 14.78
C SER A 147 2.81 8.40 15.24
N ASP A 148 2.68 9.59 14.67
CA ASP A 148 1.64 10.56 15.02
C ASP A 148 0.33 10.24 14.29
N ARG A 149 0.42 9.75 13.04
CA ARG A 149 -0.72 9.34 12.23
C ARG A 149 -1.41 8.09 12.79
N ALA A 150 -0.65 7.21 13.42
CA ALA A 150 -1.14 5.98 14.03
C ALA A 150 -1.41 6.12 15.55
N ALA A 151 -1.14 7.29 16.16
CA ALA A 151 -1.41 7.55 17.57
C ALA A 151 -2.91 7.68 17.85
N MET A 152 -3.33 7.14 19.00
CA MET A 152 -4.74 7.08 19.39
C MET A 152 -4.92 7.60 20.80
N ASP A 153 -5.95 8.42 20.99
CA ASP A 153 -6.35 8.86 22.32
C ASP A 153 -7.61 8.07 22.70
N VAL A 154 -7.48 7.22 23.72
CA VAL A 154 -8.59 6.39 24.21
C VAL A 154 -9.16 7.00 25.47
N SER A 155 -10.41 7.45 25.41
CA SER A 155 -11.15 8.05 26.52
C SER A 155 -12.16 7.07 27.10
N TYR A 156 -12.28 7.07 28.42
CA TYR A 156 -13.14 6.15 29.16
C TYR A 156 -14.18 6.91 29.98
N LEU A 157 -15.42 6.47 29.89
CA LEU A 157 -16.52 6.88 30.76
C LEU A 157 -16.72 5.77 31.81
N TYR A 158 -16.54 6.14 33.08
CA TYR A 158 -16.66 5.20 34.18
C TYR A 158 -17.66 5.72 35.20
N GLN A 159 -18.40 4.77 35.78
CA GLN A 159 -19.27 4.98 36.92
C GLN A 159 -18.59 4.35 38.13
N VAL A 160 -18.41 5.13 39.20
CA VAL A 160 -17.91 4.62 40.47
C VAL A 160 -19.10 4.45 41.39
N THR A 161 -19.35 3.23 41.85
CA THR A 161 -20.32 2.95 42.90
C THR A 161 -19.58 2.82 44.23
N LEU A 162 -19.87 3.73 45.15
CA LEU A 162 -19.40 3.71 46.53
C LEU A 162 -20.14 2.61 47.30
N GLU A 163 -19.44 1.90 48.19
CA GLU A 163 -20.05 0.84 49.04
C GLU A 163 -21.23 1.34 49.89
N LYS A 164 -21.30 2.65 50.19
CA LYS A 164 -22.38 3.29 50.94
C LYS A 164 -23.55 3.82 50.08
N GLY A 165 -23.67 3.37 48.82
CA GLY A 165 -24.87 3.61 48.00
C GLY A 165 -24.88 4.88 47.14
N GLY A 166 -23.76 5.59 47.02
CA GLY A 166 -23.62 6.73 46.10
C GLY A 166 -23.02 6.30 44.76
N THR A 167 -23.66 6.67 43.64
CA THR A 167 -23.08 6.55 42.30
C THR A 167 -22.59 7.91 41.82
N ASN A 168 -21.30 8.02 41.53
CA ASN A 168 -20.74 9.18 40.84
C ASN A 168 -20.31 8.78 39.44
N GLU A 169 -20.74 9.56 38.45
CA GLU A 169 -20.25 9.45 37.07
C GLU A 169 -19.07 10.41 36.90
N GLY A 170 -17.98 9.89 36.34
CA GLY A 170 -16.76 10.65 36.10
C GLY A 170 -16.25 10.45 34.69
N TRP A 171 -15.72 11.52 34.10
CA TRP A 171 -14.94 11.42 32.86
C TRP A 171 -13.51 11.05 33.20
N GLY A 172 -13.00 9.99 32.54
CA GLY A 172 -11.67 9.45 32.78
C GLY A 172 -10.62 9.84 31.74
N PHE A 173 -9.39 9.85 32.23
CA PHE A 173 -8.17 10.21 31.51
C PHE A 173 -8.06 9.49 30.16
N GLY A 174 -7.76 10.27 29.12
CA GLY A 174 -7.43 9.75 27.80
C GLY A 174 -6.02 9.15 27.81
N ILE A 175 -5.87 7.85 27.55
CA ILE A 175 -4.55 7.26 27.36
C ILE A 175 -4.17 7.45 25.90
N SER A 176 -3.08 8.19 25.66
CA SER A 176 -2.49 8.24 24.34
C SER A 176 -1.66 6.98 24.14
N VAL A 177 -2.03 6.16 23.15
CA VAL A 177 -1.29 4.96 22.81
C VAL A 177 -0.64 5.14 21.46
N GLN A 178 0.69 5.09 21.46
CA GLN A 178 1.49 4.98 20.26
C GLN A 178 1.67 3.50 19.89
N PRO A 179 1.38 3.10 18.63
CA PRO A 179 1.67 1.75 18.18
C PRO A 179 3.18 1.54 18.05
N ASN A 180 3.62 0.31 18.34
CA ASN A 180 5.00 -0.11 18.05
C ASN A 180 5.26 0.02 16.54
N ALA A 181 6.49 0.35 16.15
CA ALA A 181 6.94 0.47 14.77
C ALA A 181 6.60 -0.77 13.92
N PHE A 182 6.80 -1.97 14.48
CA PHE A 182 6.44 -3.22 13.80
C PHE A 182 4.93 -3.27 13.46
N PHE A 183 4.10 -2.82 14.39
CA PHE A 183 2.66 -2.82 14.22
C PHE A 183 2.21 -1.77 13.21
N ALA A 184 2.80 -0.58 13.24
CA ALA A 184 2.56 0.47 12.25
C ALA A 184 2.98 0.01 10.83
N ALA A 185 4.09 -0.73 10.72
CA ALA A 185 4.52 -1.34 9.47
C ALA A 185 3.53 -2.41 8.97
N ALA A 186 3.01 -3.27 9.86
CA ALA A 186 2.00 -4.26 9.51
C ALA A 186 0.70 -3.61 8.99
N LEU A 187 0.21 -2.55 9.64
CA LEU A 187 -0.96 -1.82 9.14
C LEU A 187 -0.70 -1.16 7.78
N LYS A 188 0.51 -0.62 7.57
CA LYS A 188 0.91 -0.07 6.27
C LYS A 188 0.95 -1.17 5.20
N ALA A 189 1.41 -2.37 5.53
CA ALA A 189 1.41 -3.52 4.62
C ALA A 189 -0.02 -3.98 4.27
N ILE A 190 -0.93 -4.03 5.24
CA ILE A 190 -2.35 -4.35 4.99
C ILE A 190 -2.98 -3.30 4.07
N ALA A 191 -2.71 -2.02 4.31
CA ALA A 191 -3.17 -0.95 3.43
C ALA A 191 -2.56 -1.02 2.04
N PHE A 192 -1.27 -1.38 1.94
CA PHE A 192 -0.62 -1.68 0.67
C PHE A 192 -1.37 -2.77 -0.09
N ILE A 193 -1.58 -3.94 0.52
CA ILE A 193 -2.27 -5.08 -0.09
C ILE A 193 -3.69 -4.68 -0.50
N LYS A 194 -4.45 -4.01 0.38
CA LYS A 194 -5.81 -3.55 0.06
C LYS A 194 -5.81 -2.56 -1.10
N GLY A 195 -4.89 -1.60 -1.09
CA GLY A 195 -4.80 -0.58 -2.12
C GLY A 195 -4.37 -1.11 -3.49
N VAL A 196 -3.57 -2.18 -3.54
CA VAL A 196 -3.27 -2.90 -4.79
C VAL A 196 -4.53 -3.33 -5.54
N PHE A 197 -5.59 -3.72 -4.81
CA PHE A 197 -6.85 -4.17 -5.41
C PHE A 197 -7.88 -3.05 -5.60
N VAL A 198 -7.81 -1.98 -4.82
CA VAL A 198 -8.86 -0.95 -4.76
C VAL A 198 -8.50 0.31 -5.55
N VAL A 199 -7.22 0.69 -5.60
CA VAL A 199 -6.77 1.99 -6.11
C VAL A 199 -5.86 1.79 -7.32
N PRO A 200 -5.99 2.62 -8.38
CA PRO A 200 -5.16 2.50 -9.59
C PRO A 200 -3.69 2.86 -9.38
N TRP A 201 -3.28 3.29 -8.19
CA TRP A 201 -1.91 3.64 -7.86
C TRP A 201 -0.93 2.50 -8.18
N PHE A 202 -1.24 1.27 -7.76
CA PHE A 202 -0.39 0.11 -8.02
C PHE A 202 -0.26 -0.17 -9.51
N THR A 203 -1.38 -0.22 -10.23
CA THR A 203 -1.40 -0.51 -11.67
C THR A 203 -0.79 0.62 -12.49
N THR A 204 -0.80 1.84 -11.98
CA THR A 204 -0.27 3.03 -12.65
C THR A 204 1.24 3.18 -12.48
N TYR A 205 1.77 2.96 -11.28
CA TYR A 205 3.15 3.28 -10.93
C TYR A 205 4.05 2.05 -10.71
N LEU A 206 3.57 1.04 -9.98
CA LEU A 206 4.40 -0.10 -9.56
C LEU A 206 4.37 -1.26 -10.55
N LEU A 207 3.18 -1.62 -11.04
CA LEU A 207 3.00 -2.74 -11.95
C LEU A 207 3.87 -2.61 -13.22
N PRO A 208 3.94 -1.44 -13.91
CA PRO A 208 4.78 -1.29 -15.10
C PRO A 208 6.27 -1.51 -14.79
N VAL A 209 6.74 -1.08 -13.63
CA VAL A 209 8.14 -1.27 -13.20
C VAL A 209 8.44 -2.74 -12.97
N MET A 210 7.55 -3.45 -12.26
CA MET A 210 7.71 -4.87 -11.95
C MET A 210 7.67 -5.73 -13.22
N VAL A 211 6.67 -5.50 -14.07
CA VAL A 211 6.49 -6.24 -15.33
C VAL A 211 7.63 -5.91 -16.29
N GLY A 212 8.03 -4.64 -16.38
CA GLY A 212 9.19 -4.21 -17.16
C GLY A 212 10.49 -4.90 -16.73
N ALA A 213 10.82 -4.86 -15.44
CA ALA A 213 12.02 -5.51 -14.92
C ALA A 213 11.98 -7.04 -15.15
N GLY A 214 10.84 -7.67 -14.88
CA GLY A 214 10.66 -9.11 -15.08
C GLY A 214 10.87 -9.54 -16.53
N ALA A 215 10.26 -8.81 -17.49
CA ALA A 215 10.44 -9.10 -18.92
C ALA A 215 11.89 -8.91 -19.38
N THR A 216 12.60 -7.89 -18.88
CA THR A 216 14.03 -7.71 -19.19
C THR A 216 14.88 -8.85 -18.64
N ILE A 217 14.64 -9.26 -17.38
CA ILE A 217 15.38 -10.37 -16.76
C ILE A 217 15.15 -11.66 -17.56
N LEU A 218 13.90 -11.99 -17.89
CA LEU A 218 13.58 -13.20 -18.67
C LEU A 218 14.21 -13.19 -20.06
N ALA A 219 14.24 -12.04 -20.73
CA ALA A 219 14.85 -11.94 -22.05
C ALA A 219 16.37 -12.16 -21.99
N ILE A 220 17.03 -11.62 -20.97
CA ILE A 220 18.47 -11.84 -20.74
C ILE A 220 18.75 -13.29 -20.37
N ASP A 221 17.92 -13.88 -19.51
CA ASP A 221 18.03 -15.28 -19.07
C ASP A 221 17.88 -16.23 -20.27
N GLN A 222 16.89 -16.03 -21.13
CA GLN A 222 16.76 -16.84 -22.34
C GLN A 222 17.92 -16.67 -23.31
N TRP A 223 18.39 -15.44 -23.50
CA TRP A 223 19.59 -15.21 -24.31
C TRP A 223 20.78 -15.99 -23.75
N TRP A 224 20.96 -15.98 -22.43
CA TRP A 224 22.02 -16.74 -21.78
C TRP A 224 21.87 -18.24 -22.03
N LEU A 225 20.68 -18.81 -21.83
CA LEU A 225 20.40 -20.23 -22.02
C LEU A 225 20.63 -20.71 -23.47
N ILE A 226 20.37 -19.86 -24.46
CA ILE A 226 20.57 -20.22 -25.88
C ILE A 226 22.04 -20.14 -26.30
N ASN A 227 22.85 -19.28 -25.65
CA ASN A 227 24.25 -19.02 -26.02
C ASN A 227 25.28 -19.69 -25.09
N SER A 228 24.84 -20.38 -24.03
CA SER A 228 25.67 -21.20 -23.14
C SER A 228 25.81 -22.64 -23.65
#